data_AF-A0A1Q7BGU0-F1
#
_entry.id   AF-A0A1Q7BGU0-F1
#
_cell.length_a   1.000
_cell.length_b   1.000
_cell.length_c   1.000
_cell.angle_alpha   90.00
_cell.angle_beta   90.00
_cell.angle_gamma   90.00
#
_symmetry.space_group_name_H-M   'P 1'
#
loop_
_entity.id
_entity.type
_entity.pdbx_description
1 polymer ?
#
loop_
_entity_poly.entity_id
_entity_poly.type
_entity_poly.pdbx_seq_one_letter_code
_entity_poly.pdbx_strand_id
1 'polypeptide(L)'
;MIRPRGLAVTDAETVARANAEMEDRYRQAIEEKWVEKLSLLMDHYRVADKADFFNLALALAIEFVPGFRIDPTPLRLQQISDGVTLIVQDNRTGRRVEWSPERLDSLLNAVEDAKRKHDLSTDRDAIKVVARNRKWGQPANHKGGLEKWLETLESRLQDAKRSKREIENFVKGLDLGPLR
;
A
#
# COMPACT_ATOMS: atom_id res chain seq x y z
N MET A 1 -11.24 22.87 18.18
CA MET A 1 -9.85 23.08 18.64
C MET A 1 -9.89 24.11 19.77
N ILE A 2 -9.66 23.69 21.02
CA ILE A 2 -9.64 24.59 22.19
C ILE A 2 -8.48 24.15 23.10
N ARG A 3 -7.27 24.64 22.83
CA ARG A 3 -6.28 24.83 23.89
C ARG A 3 -5.85 26.29 23.81
N PRO A 4 -5.98 27.07 24.90
CA PRO A 4 -5.38 28.39 24.94
C PRO A 4 -3.86 28.21 24.85
N ARG A 5 -3.23 28.92 23.92
CA ARG A 5 -1.77 28.99 23.82
C ARG A 5 -1.26 29.91 24.93
N GLY A 6 -0.31 29.40 25.74
CA GLY A 6 0.58 30.25 26.54
C GLY A 6 0.42 30.26 28.06
N LEU A 7 0.09 29.13 28.72
CA LEU A 7 0.35 29.01 30.16
C LEU A 7 1.67 28.27 30.39
N ALA A 8 2.71 28.98 30.85
CA ALA A 8 3.89 28.34 31.41
C ALA A 8 3.52 27.84 32.81
N VAL A 9 3.20 26.56 32.92
CA VAL A 9 2.84 25.92 34.19
C VAL A 9 4.12 25.40 34.84
N THR A 10 4.44 25.92 36.03
CA THR A 10 5.69 25.64 36.76
C THR A 10 5.62 24.42 37.68
N ASP A 11 4.47 23.75 37.75
CA ASP A 11 4.20 22.65 38.67
C ASP A 11 3.59 21.45 37.93
N ALA A 12 4.23 20.28 38.05
CA ALA A 12 3.88 19.07 37.31
C ALA A 12 2.51 18.49 37.73
N GLU A 13 2.13 18.67 38.99
CA GLU A 13 0.85 18.20 39.53
C GLU A 13 -0.33 19.00 38.94
N THR A 14 -0.12 20.30 38.76
CA THR A 14 -1.09 21.20 38.12
C THR A 14 -1.31 20.84 36.64
N VAL A 15 -0.25 20.46 35.91
CA VAL A 15 -0.36 19.97 34.51
C VAL A 15 -1.08 18.63 34.45
N ALA A 16 -0.76 17.70 35.35
CA ALA A 16 -1.40 16.40 35.40
C ALA A 16 -2.91 16.53 35.65
N ARG A 17 -3.32 17.38 36.60
CA ARG A 17 -4.73 17.65 36.89
C ARG A 17 -5.46 18.28 35.71
N ALA A 18 -4.85 19.25 35.04
CA ALA A 18 -5.43 19.90 33.86
C ALA A 18 -5.56 18.95 32.66
N ASN A 19 -4.61 18.03 32.48
CA ASN A 19 -4.69 16.99 31.45
C ASN A 19 -5.81 15.98 31.76
N ALA A 20 -5.93 15.54 33.02
CA ALA A 20 -7.00 14.64 33.45
C ALA A 20 -8.39 15.27 33.24
N GLU A 21 -8.57 16.54 33.64
CA GLU A 21 -9.82 17.27 33.40
C GLU A 21 -10.15 17.39 31.90
N MET A 22 -9.12 17.57 31.07
CA MET A 22 -9.29 17.63 29.62
C MET A 22 -9.63 16.26 29.03
N GLU A 23 -9.01 15.19 29.50
CA GLU A 23 -9.32 13.81 29.11
C GLU A 23 -10.76 13.42 29.48
N ASP A 24 -11.24 13.82 30.66
CA ASP A 24 -12.61 13.58 31.08
C ASP A 24 -13.61 14.33 30.19
N ARG A 25 -13.31 15.59 29.83
CA ARG A 25 -14.13 16.36 28.87
C ARG A 25 -14.12 15.73 27.47
N TYR A 26 -12.98 15.20 27.03
CA TYR A 26 -12.92 14.46 25.77
C TYR A 26 -13.75 13.18 25.83
N ARG A 27 -13.67 12.44 26.93
CA ARG A 27 -14.45 11.22 27.13
C ARG A 27 -15.94 11.50 27.09
N GLN A 28 -16.42 12.52 27.80
CA GLN A 28 -17.82 12.94 27.78
C GLN A 28 -18.27 13.36 26.38
N ALA A 29 -17.48 14.17 25.68
CA ALA A 29 -17.80 14.57 24.30
C ALA A 29 -17.79 13.40 23.31
N ILE A 30 -16.90 12.42 23.52
CA ILE A 30 -16.87 11.17 22.73
C ILE A 30 -18.12 10.34 23.01
N GLU A 31 -18.52 10.17 24.27
CA GLU A 31 -19.71 9.43 24.68
C GLU A 31 -20.99 10.05 24.10
N GLU A 32 -21.12 11.38 24.14
CA GLU A 32 -22.25 12.10 23.55
C GLU A 32 -22.34 11.90 22.03
N LYS A 33 -21.21 11.82 21.34
CA LYS A 33 -21.14 11.69 19.88
C LYS A 33 -20.99 10.26 19.38
N TRP A 34 -20.85 9.30 20.28
CA TRP A 34 -20.51 7.92 19.94
C TRP A 34 -21.64 7.26 19.14
N VAL A 35 -22.90 7.38 19.59
CA VAL A 35 -24.07 6.79 18.93
C VAL A 35 -24.30 7.41 17.55
N GLU A 36 -24.18 8.73 17.46
CA GLU A 36 -24.33 9.48 16.21
C GLU A 36 -23.28 9.05 15.19
N LYS A 37 -22.02 8.93 15.62
CA LYS A 37 -20.91 8.48 14.77
C LYS A 37 -21.10 7.04 14.29
N LEU A 38 -21.51 6.11 15.17
CA LEU A 38 -21.78 4.74 14.77
C LEU A 38 -22.92 4.64 13.76
N SER A 39 -24.00 5.41 13.97
CA SER A 39 -25.14 5.45 13.07
C SER A 39 -24.73 5.92 11.67
N LEU A 40 -23.93 7.00 11.60
CA LEU A 40 -23.36 7.51 10.35
C LEU A 40 -22.46 6.49 9.64
N LEU A 41 -21.64 5.73 10.39
CA LEU A 41 -20.80 4.69 9.81
C LEU A 41 -21.64 3.53 9.27
N MET A 42 -22.66 3.11 10.02
CA MET A 42 -23.61 2.08 9.57
C MET A 42 -24.33 2.52 8.29
N ASP A 43 -24.72 3.79 8.16
CA ASP A 43 -25.30 4.34 6.93
C ASP A 43 -24.30 4.39 5.78
N HIS A 44 -23.07 4.84 6.05
CA HIS A 44 -22.01 4.94 5.05
C HIS A 44 -21.68 3.58 4.42
N TYR A 45 -21.54 2.55 5.26
CA TYR A 45 -21.26 1.17 4.82
C TYR A 45 -22.53 0.37 4.46
N ARG A 46 -23.71 1.03 4.45
CA ARG A 46 -25.00 0.41 4.08
C ARG A 46 -25.36 -0.82 4.90
N VAL A 47 -24.98 -0.85 6.19
CA VAL A 47 -25.40 -1.88 7.14
C VAL A 47 -26.85 -1.62 7.53
N ALA A 48 -27.72 -2.55 7.14
CA ALA A 48 -29.18 -2.43 7.31
C ALA A 48 -29.61 -2.56 8.78
N ASP A 49 -28.99 -3.48 9.52
CA ASP A 49 -29.22 -3.65 10.95
C ASP A 49 -28.27 -2.76 11.75
N LYS A 50 -28.84 -1.78 12.46
CA LYS A 50 -28.07 -0.82 13.28
C LYS A 50 -27.50 -1.42 14.55
N ALA A 51 -27.85 -2.65 14.90
CA ALA A 51 -27.25 -3.41 15.98
C ALA A 51 -26.15 -4.37 15.50
N ASP A 52 -25.91 -4.48 14.19
CA ASP A 52 -24.94 -5.42 13.63
C ASP A 52 -23.52 -4.85 13.62
N PHE A 53 -22.95 -4.78 14.83
CA PHE A 53 -21.59 -4.30 15.04
C PHE A 53 -20.54 -5.21 14.41
N PHE A 54 -20.86 -6.48 14.15
CA PHE A 54 -19.95 -7.41 13.50
C PHE A 54 -19.73 -7.02 12.04
N ASN A 55 -20.81 -6.77 11.30
CA ASN A 55 -20.71 -6.33 9.91
C ASN A 55 -20.11 -4.93 9.77
N LEU A 56 -20.38 -4.03 10.73
CA LEU A 56 -19.67 -2.75 10.78
C LEU A 56 -18.16 -2.92 11.01
N ALA A 57 -17.75 -3.78 11.95
CA ALA A 57 -16.34 -4.04 12.22
C ALA A 57 -15.64 -4.67 11.01
N LEU A 58 -16.32 -5.57 10.30
CA LEU A 58 -15.81 -6.18 9.08
C LEU A 58 -15.66 -5.13 7.96
N ALA A 59 -16.66 -4.27 7.75
CA ALA A 59 -16.60 -3.19 6.77
C ALA A 59 -15.46 -2.21 7.08
N LEU A 60 -15.27 -1.82 8.34
CA LEU A 60 -14.15 -0.98 8.78
C LEU A 60 -12.78 -1.65 8.64
N ALA A 61 -12.71 -2.98 8.71
CA ALA A 61 -11.47 -3.73 8.51
C ALA A 61 -11.11 -3.90 7.02
N ILE A 62 -12.12 -3.92 6.15
CA ILE A 62 -11.96 -4.05 4.69
C ILE A 62 -11.72 -2.68 4.05
N GLU A 63 -12.54 -1.69 4.40
CA GLU A 63 -12.43 -0.34 3.89
C GLU A 63 -11.36 0.47 4.64
N PHE A 64 -10.73 1.39 3.93
CA PHE A 64 -9.42 1.94 4.27
C PHE A 64 -9.35 2.62 5.66
N VAL A 65 -8.51 2.05 6.53
CA VAL A 65 -7.95 2.74 7.71
C VAL A 65 -6.52 3.18 7.38
N PRO A 66 -6.20 4.49 7.36
CA PRO A 66 -4.84 4.96 7.13
C PRO A 66 -3.88 4.33 8.14
N GLY A 67 -2.96 3.49 7.67
CA GLY A 67 -1.93 2.83 8.49
C GLY A 67 -2.25 1.40 8.94
N PHE A 68 -3.45 0.86 8.67
CA PHE A 68 -3.81 -0.52 9.00
C PHE A 68 -4.29 -1.26 7.74
N ARG A 69 -3.54 -2.30 7.34
CA ARG A 69 -3.86 -3.19 6.21
C ARG A 69 -3.68 -4.63 6.67
N ILE A 70 -4.76 -5.41 6.67
CA ILE A 70 -4.67 -6.87 6.79
C ILE A 70 -4.35 -7.39 5.39
N ASP A 71 -3.09 -7.76 5.16
CA ASP A 71 -2.74 -8.47 3.93
C ASP A 71 -3.31 -9.89 4.04
N PRO A 72 -4.21 -10.32 3.15
CA PRO A 72 -4.66 -11.70 3.11
C PRO A 72 -3.44 -12.57 2.77
N THR A 73 -3.04 -13.41 3.72
CA THR A 73 -1.96 -14.38 3.51
C THR A 73 -2.58 -15.64 2.89
N PRO A 74 -2.37 -15.91 1.59
CA PRO A 74 -2.97 -17.07 0.95
C PRO A 74 -2.45 -18.36 1.59
N LEU A 75 -3.29 -19.39 1.60
CA LEU A 75 -2.88 -20.75 1.97
C LEU A 75 -2.47 -21.50 0.70
N ARG A 76 -1.43 -22.33 0.79
CA ARG A 76 -1.07 -23.26 -0.30
C ARG A 76 -1.02 -24.69 0.21
N LEU A 77 -1.35 -25.63 -0.66
CA LEU A 77 -1.17 -27.06 -0.40
C LEU A 77 0.29 -27.43 -0.65
N GLN A 78 0.93 -28.06 0.32
CA GLN A 78 2.28 -28.62 0.17
C GLN A 78 2.22 -30.14 0.36
N GLN A 79 2.76 -30.86 -0.60
CA GLN A 79 2.96 -32.30 -0.51
C GLN A 79 4.16 -32.57 0.40
N ILE A 80 3.96 -33.39 1.42
CA ILE A 80 4.99 -33.93 2.30
C ILE A 80 4.95 -35.46 2.23
N SER A 81 5.98 -36.12 2.77
CA SER A 81 6.19 -37.57 2.67
C SER A 81 4.99 -38.41 3.13
N ASP A 82 4.20 -37.91 4.09
CA ASP A 82 3.05 -38.63 4.68
C ASP A 82 1.69 -37.98 4.35
N GLY A 83 1.60 -37.09 3.35
CA GLY A 83 0.32 -36.52 2.92
C GLY A 83 0.39 -35.10 2.34
N VAL A 84 -0.76 -34.42 2.25
CA VAL A 84 -0.87 -33.03 1.81
C VAL A 84 -1.28 -32.16 2.99
N THR A 85 -0.48 -31.13 3.30
CA THR A 85 -0.74 -30.20 4.40
C THR A 85 -0.99 -28.79 3.87
N LEU A 86 -1.96 -28.10 4.49
CA LEU A 86 -2.19 -26.66 4.29
C LEU A 86 -1.12 -25.87 5.02
N ILE A 87 -0.35 -25.07 4.29
CA ILE A 87 0.64 -24.17 4.88
C ILE A 87 0.29 -22.72 4.55
N VAL A 88 0.51 -21.85 5.54
CA VAL A 88 0.39 -20.39 5.38
C VAL A 88 1.50 -19.91 4.47
N GLN A 89 1.15 -19.30 3.34
CA GLN A 89 2.13 -18.76 2.41
C GLN A 89 2.61 -17.40 2.92
N ASP A 90 3.68 -17.41 3.72
CA ASP A 90 4.28 -16.16 4.20
C ASP A 90 4.89 -15.36 3.04
N ASN A 91 4.14 -14.36 2.56
CA ASN A 91 4.59 -13.42 1.53
C ASN A 91 5.45 -12.27 2.11
N ARG A 92 5.77 -12.28 3.41
CA ARG A 92 6.44 -11.16 4.10
C ARG A 92 7.96 -11.17 4.00
N THR A 93 8.57 -12.15 3.36
CA THR A 93 10.01 -12.15 3.10
C THR A 93 10.36 -11.13 2.01
N GLY A 94 10.80 -9.93 2.42
CA GLY A 94 11.44 -8.95 1.55
C GLY A 94 10.47 -8.03 0.81
N ARG A 95 9.54 -7.35 1.51
CA ARG A 95 8.67 -6.31 0.94
C ARG A 95 9.47 -5.35 0.06
N ARG A 96 9.38 -5.59 -1.24
CA ARG A 96 9.90 -4.75 -2.31
C ARG A 96 9.19 -3.40 -2.19
N VAL A 97 9.92 -2.30 -2.02
CA VAL A 97 9.35 -0.94 -2.01
C VAL A 97 8.47 -0.79 -3.25
N GLU A 98 7.15 -0.74 -3.09
CA GLU A 98 6.24 -0.75 -4.22
C GLU A 98 6.48 0.50 -5.06
N TRP A 99 6.71 0.34 -6.36
CA TRP A 99 6.84 1.46 -7.28
C TRP A 99 5.46 1.81 -7.81
N SER A 100 5.16 3.10 -7.89
CA SER A 100 3.89 3.53 -8.47
C SER A 100 3.81 3.10 -9.95
N PRO A 101 2.61 2.86 -10.50
CA PRO A 101 2.42 2.49 -11.89
C PRO A 101 3.10 3.46 -12.86
N GLU A 102 3.03 4.76 -12.59
CA GLU A 102 3.64 5.81 -13.43
C GLU A 102 5.17 5.70 -13.44
N ARG A 103 5.76 5.31 -12.31
CA ARG A 103 7.20 5.12 -12.20
C ARG A 103 7.65 3.87 -12.97
N LEU A 104 6.86 2.80 -12.91
CA LEU A 104 7.10 1.56 -13.67
C LEU A 104 6.99 1.80 -15.18
N ASP A 105 5.97 2.52 -15.63
CA ASP A 105 5.82 2.89 -17.05
C ASP A 105 6.95 3.82 -17.51
N SER A 106 7.32 4.80 -16.68
CA SER A 106 8.46 5.67 -16.97
C SER A 106 9.79 4.89 -17.08
N LEU A 107 9.97 3.80 -16.31
CA LEU A 107 11.14 2.92 -16.41
C LEU A 107 11.11 2.15 -17.74
N LEU A 108 9.96 1.57 -18.10
CA LEU A 108 9.78 0.84 -19.35
C LEU A 108 10.11 1.73 -20.55
N ASN A 109 9.57 2.94 -20.58
CA ASN A 109 9.83 3.92 -21.64
C ASN A 109 11.32 4.30 -21.68
N ALA A 110 11.94 4.56 -20.53
CA ALA A 110 13.36 4.89 -20.48
C ALA A 110 14.27 3.76 -21.01
N VAL A 111 13.93 2.49 -20.75
CA VAL A 111 14.67 1.32 -21.26
C VAL A 111 14.47 1.17 -22.77
N GLU A 112 13.24 1.30 -23.27
CA GLU A 112 12.97 1.22 -24.71
C GLU A 112 13.61 2.38 -25.48
N ASP A 113 13.60 3.59 -24.93
CA ASP A 113 14.31 4.75 -25.49
C ASP A 113 15.82 4.52 -25.52
N ALA A 114 16.39 3.96 -24.44
CA ALA A 114 17.81 3.63 -24.39
C ALA A 114 18.18 2.58 -25.44
N LYS A 115 17.35 1.55 -25.66
CA LYS A 115 17.55 0.57 -26.73
C LYS A 115 17.56 1.22 -28.10
N ARG A 116 16.57 2.05 -28.41
CA ARG A 116 16.48 2.75 -29.70
C ARG A 116 17.65 3.69 -29.93
N LYS A 117 18.06 4.44 -28.90
CA LYS A 117 19.11 5.46 -29.00
C LYS A 117 20.51 4.86 -29.13
N HIS A 118 20.75 3.72 -28.49
CA HIS A 118 22.06 3.07 -28.41
C HIS A 118 22.15 1.77 -29.21
N ASP A 119 21.13 1.44 -30.00
CA ASP A 119 21.00 0.22 -30.79
C ASP A 119 21.25 -1.07 -29.96
N LEU A 120 20.66 -1.12 -28.76
CA LEU A 120 20.86 -2.23 -27.82
C LEU A 120 19.77 -3.29 -27.98
N SER A 121 20.20 -4.55 -28.09
CA SER A 121 19.29 -5.69 -28.25
C SER A 121 18.77 -6.27 -26.93
N THR A 122 19.48 -6.05 -25.81
CA THR A 122 19.12 -6.64 -24.51
C THR A 122 18.56 -5.60 -23.54
N ASP A 123 17.57 -6.03 -22.73
CA ASP A 123 17.05 -5.22 -21.62
C ASP A 123 18.18 -4.86 -20.64
N ARG A 124 19.07 -5.82 -20.34
CA ARG A 124 20.12 -5.66 -19.34
C ARG A 124 21.14 -4.58 -19.73
N ASP A 125 21.54 -4.51 -20.99
CA ASP A 125 22.47 -3.48 -21.45
C ASP A 125 21.80 -2.10 -21.49
N ALA A 126 20.52 -2.04 -21.87
CA ALA A 126 19.76 -0.81 -21.80
C ALA A 126 19.59 -0.33 -20.35
N ILE A 127 19.32 -1.23 -19.39
CA ILE A 127 19.24 -0.90 -17.96
C ILE A 127 20.58 -0.35 -17.45
N LYS A 128 21.73 -0.88 -17.87
CA LYS A 128 23.05 -0.34 -17.49
C LYS A 128 23.22 1.12 -17.94
N VAL A 129 22.73 1.46 -19.13
CA VAL A 129 22.76 2.84 -19.64
C VAL A 129 21.79 3.72 -18.85
N VAL A 130 20.56 3.26 -18.65
CA VAL A 130 19.52 3.97 -17.89
C VAL A 130 19.98 4.24 -16.45
N ALA A 131 20.60 3.26 -15.79
CA ALA A 131 21.10 3.37 -14.42
C ALA A 131 22.21 4.41 -14.22
N ARG A 132 22.87 4.89 -15.30
CA ARG A 132 23.83 6.00 -15.23
C ARG A 132 23.14 7.36 -15.08
N ASN A 133 21.85 7.45 -15.42
CA ASN A 133 21.07 8.67 -15.23
C ASN A 133 20.71 8.82 -13.75
N ARG A 134 20.87 10.04 -13.18
CA ARG A 134 20.56 10.35 -11.78
C ARG A 134 19.13 9.96 -11.36
N LYS A 135 18.16 9.95 -12.29
CA LYS A 135 16.77 9.52 -12.02
C LYS A 135 16.66 8.02 -11.69
N TRP A 136 17.50 7.18 -12.31
CA TRP A 136 17.47 5.72 -12.21
C TRP A 136 18.71 5.12 -11.57
N GLY A 137 19.65 5.97 -11.16
CA GLY A 137 20.85 5.57 -10.45
C GLY A 137 20.55 4.99 -9.08
N GLN A 138 21.54 4.29 -8.54
CA GLN A 138 21.42 3.63 -7.26
C GLN A 138 21.09 4.65 -6.16
N PRO A 139 20.00 4.44 -5.39
CA PRO A 139 19.71 5.26 -4.23
C PRO A 139 20.80 5.14 -3.17
N ALA A 140 21.14 6.25 -2.49
CA ALA A 140 22.18 6.27 -1.47
C ALA A 140 21.93 5.29 -0.31
N ASN A 141 20.67 4.95 -0.06
CA ASN A 141 20.22 4.03 0.99
C ASN A 141 19.99 2.59 0.52
N HIS A 142 20.31 2.24 -0.73
CA HIS A 142 20.10 0.89 -1.25
C HIS A 142 21.09 -0.11 -0.64
N LYS A 143 20.57 -1.20 -0.06
CA LYS A 143 21.38 -2.31 0.47
C LYS A 143 21.94 -3.19 -0.66
N GLY A 144 23.18 -2.96 -1.06
CA GLY A 144 23.88 -3.74 -2.10
C GLY A 144 24.70 -2.87 -3.03
N GLY A 145 25.58 -3.46 -3.84
CA GLY A 145 26.32 -2.74 -4.89
C GLY A 145 25.49 -2.52 -6.15
N LEU A 146 26.12 -1.92 -7.17
CA LEU A 146 25.51 -1.60 -8.46
C LEU A 146 24.82 -2.82 -9.11
N GLU A 147 25.41 -4.01 -9.02
CA GLU A 147 24.83 -5.21 -9.64
C GLU A 147 23.48 -5.59 -9.03
N LYS A 148 23.34 -5.50 -7.70
CA LYS A 148 22.06 -5.73 -7.00
C LYS A 148 21.02 -4.66 -7.37
N TRP A 149 21.46 -3.44 -7.67
CA TRP A 149 20.57 -2.40 -8.16
C TRP A 149 20.10 -2.67 -9.59
N LEU A 150 20.98 -3.17 -10.47
CA LEU A 150 20.61 -3.58 -11.83
C LEU A 150 19.60 -4.74 -11.81
N GLU A 151 19.82 -5.75 -10.95
CA GLU A 151 18.84 -6.84 -10.73
C GLU A 151 17.49 -6.30 -10.24
N THR A 152 17.51 -5.28 -9.38
CA THR A 152 16.29 -4.61 -8.92
C THR A 152 15.56 -3.94 -10.08
N LEU A 153 16.26 -3.18 -10.92
CA LEU A 153 15.66 -2.53 -12.10
C LEU A 153 15.14 -3.55 -13.11
N GLU A 154 15.86 -4.65 -13.33
CA GLU A 154 15.41 -5.73 -14.21
C GLU A 154 14.11 -6.36 -13.69
N SER A 155 14.05 -6.66 -12.38
CA SER A 155 12.82 -7.15 -11.80
C SER A 155 11.66 -6.15 -11.91
N ARG A 156 11.92 -4.84 -11.78
CA ARG A 156 10.88 -3.81 -11.96
C ARG A 156 10.42 -3.67 -13.40
N LEU A 157 11.33 -3.85 -14.35
CA LEU A 157 10.97 -3.87 -15.75
C LEU A 157 10.04 -5.05 -16.07
N GLN A 158 10.27 -6.22 -15.47
CA GLN A 158 9.37 -7.37 -15.62
C GLN A 158 7.99 -7.11 -14.98
N ASP A 159 7.94 -6.47 -13.81
CA ASP A 159 6.69 -6.03 -13.18
C ASP A 159 5.92 -5.09 -14.13
N ALA A 160 6.59 -4.07 -14.68
CA ALA A 160 6.01 -3.12 -15.64
C ALA A 160 5.46 -3.81 -16.90
N LYS A 161 6.22 -4.75 -17.48
CA LYS A 161 5.79 -5.53 -18.65
C LYS A 161 4.57 -6.41 -18.34
N ARG A 162 4.53 -7.01 -17.15
CA ARG A 162 3.39 -7.82 -16.70
C ARG A 162 2.14 -6.97 -16.54
N SER A 163 2.23 -5.85 -15.84
CA SER A 163 1.09 -4.93 -15.67
C SER A 163 0.56 -4.41 -17.00
N LYS A 164 1.44 -4.08 -17.96
CA LYS A 164 1.02 -3.68 -19.31
C LYS A 164 0.25 -4.79 -20.03
N ARG A 165 0.73 -6.04 -19.96
CA ARG A 165 0.02 -7.21 -20.53
C ARG A 165 -1.33 -7.46 -19.88
N GLU A 166 -1.43 -7.32 -18.55
CA GLU A 166 -2.68 -7.49 -17.82
C GLU A 166 -3.71 -6.43 -18.22
N ILE A 167 -3.29 -5.17 -18.37
CA ILE A 167 -4.14 -4.09 -18.89
C ILE A 167 -4.56 -4.37 -20.34
N GLU A 168 -3.63 -4.76 -21.21
CA GLU A 168 -3.94 -5.11 -22.60
C GLU A 168 -4.93 -6.28 -22.70
N ASN A 169 -4.77 -7.30 -21.86
CA ASN A 169 -5.68 -8.45 -21.80
C ASN A 169 -7.06 -8.05 -21.25
N PHE A 170 -7.10 -7.18 -20.24
CA PHE A 170 -8.35 -6.64 -19.70
C PHE A 170 -9.10 -5.82 -20.77
N VAL A 171 -8.40 -4.94 -21.49
CA VAL A 171 -8.97 -4.14 -22.57
C VAL A 171 -9.45 -5.01 -23.74
N LYS A 172 -8.70 -6.05 -24.12
CA LYS A 172 -9.12 -7.01 -25.15
C LYS A 172 -10.30 -7.89 -24.71
N GLY A 173 -10.40 -8.20 -23.42
CA GLY A 173 -11.54 -8.93 -22.84
C GLY A 173 -12.81 -8.07 -22.75
N LEU A 174 -12.67 -6.74 -22.79
CA LEU A 174 -13.75 -5.77 -22.93
C LEU A 174 -14.14 -5.54 -24.40
N ASP A 175 -14.05 -6.56 -25.26
CA ASP A 175 -14.61 -6.53 -26.61
C ASP A 175 -16.14 -6.34 -26.52
N LEU A 176 -16.52 -5.08 -26.36
CA LEU A 176 -17.88 -4.58 -26.38
C LEU A 176 -18.36 -4.83 -27.81
N GLY A 177 -18.99 -5.99 -28.00
CA GLY A 177 -19.66 -6.34 -29.25
C GLY A 177 -20.51 -5.17 -29.73
N PRO A 178 -20.64 -4.97 -31.06
CA PRO A 178 -21.30 -3.80 -31.59
C PRO A 178 -22.71 -3.72 -31.02
N LEU A 179 -22.99 -2.60 -30.32
CA LEU A 179 -24.33 -2.26 -29.84
C LEU A 179 -25.26 -2.29 -31.06
N ARG A 180 -26.09 -3.34 -31.14
CA ARG A 180 -27.22 -3.44 -32.06
C ARG A 180 -28.47 -2.91 -31.39
#